data_AF-R9JDM2-F1
#
_entry.id   AF-R9JDM2-F1
#
_cell.length_a   1.000
_cell.length_b   1.000
_cell.length_c   1.000
_cell.angle_alpha   90.00
_cell.angle_beta   90.00
_cell.angle_gamma   90.00
#
_symmetry.space_group_name_H-M   'P 1'
#
loop_
_entity.id
_entity.type
_entity.pdbx_description
1 polymer ?
#
loop_
_entity_poly.entity_id
_entity_poly.type
_entity_poly.pdbx_seq_one_letter_code
_entity_poly.pdbx_strand_id
1 'polypeptide(L)'
;MEISYYYQILNIGISYEKGGQRGKLWRLGERKRLREEVFFWKMILEFITAEENGIDSSDRLFELLERMCKKYNFPNYKRVLQKKSEMVNDKLLFRIKKEEEIKVKLFISRLLSDIDINLHRFRGKEEVYRLLALLHNLPKVMYGKNVLNKDFRPISCRDAFSYARGYMNNKMREEYKEYM
;
A
#
# COMPACT_ATOMS: atom_id res chain seq x y z
N MET A 1 13.76 -5.53 13.26
CA MET A 1 12.71 -4.54 13.60
C MET A 1 11.33 -5.13 13.37
N GLU A 2 10.29 -4.54 13.98
CA GLU A 2 8.92 -4.77 13.56
C GLU A 2 8.67 -3.98 12.27
N ILE A 3 8.34 -4.66 11.17
CA ILE A 3 8.07 -4.03 9.86
C ILE A 3 6.57 -3.85 9.59
N SER A 4 5.70 -4.31 10.48
CA SER A 4 4.25 -4.32 10.27
C SER A 4 3.65 -2.92 10.11
N TYR A 5 4.20 -1.91 10.79
CA TYR A 5 3.71 -0.55 10.66
C TYR A 5 3.91 0.05 9.25
N TYR A 6 4.95 -0.37 8.51
CA TYR A 6 5.15 0.03 7.11
C TYR A 6 3.97 -0.42 6.24
N TYR A 7 3.54 -1.66 6.41
CA TYR A 7 2.39 -2.21 5.69
C TYR A 7 1.06 -1.56 6.11
N GLN A 8 0.95 -1.17 7.38
CA GLN A 8 -0.20 -0.41 7.86
C GLN A 8 -0.28 0.96 7.18
N ILE A 9 0.84 1.69 7.07
CA ILE A 9 0.92 2.99 6.38
C ILE A 9 0.58 2.83 4.90
N LEU A 10 1.15 1.81 4.25
CA LEU A 10 0.84 1.46 2.87
C LEU A 10 -0.67 1.22 2.70
N ASN A 11 -1.27 0.41 3.59
CA ASN A 11 -2.70 0.12 3.54
C ASN A 11 -3.59 1.35 3.67
N ILE A 12 -3.23 2.27 4.56
CA ILE A 12 -3.97 3.50 4.82
C ILE A 12 -3.99 4.39 3.56
N GLY A 13 -2.84 4.51 2.88
CA GLY A 13 -2.74 5.24 1.61
C GLY A 13 -3.65 4.66 0.54
N ILE A 14 -3.46 3.37 0.24
CA ILE A 14 -4.21 2.68 -0.81
C ILE A 14 -5.72 2.69 -0.53
N SER A 15 -6.12 2.44 0.73
CA SER A 15 -7.54 2.41 1.10
C SER A 15 -8.22 3.76 0.92
N TYR A 16 -7.53 4.85 1.27
CA TYR A 16 -8.06 6.19 1.09
C TYR A 16 -8.15 6.55 -0.40
N GLU A 17 -7.08 6.29 -1.15
CA GLU A 17 -7.04 6.67 -2.55
C GLU A 17 -7.99 5.87 -3.42
N LYS A 18 -8.12 4.55 -3.20
CA LYS A 18 -9.06 3.69 -3.95
C LYS A 18 -10.49 4.25 -3.94
N GLY A 19 -10.94 4.79 -2.80
CA GLY A 19 -12.27 5.40 -2.66
C GLY A 19 -12.41 6.80 -3.30
N GLY A 20 -11.32 7.37 -3.78
CA GLY A 20 -11.24 8.73 -4.32
C GLY A 20 -11.59 8.86 -5.81
N GLN A 21 -11.86 7.77 -6.52
CA GLN A 21 -12.16 7.82 -7.95
C GLN A 21 -13.37 8.72 -8.23
N ARG A 22 -13.15 9.80 -8.98
CA ARG A 22 -14.23 10.69 -9.44
C ARG A 22 -14.17 10.92 -10.94
N GLY A 23 -15.19 10.45 -11.66
CA GLY A 23 -15.26 10.53 -13.12
C GLY A 23 -14.21 9.68 -13.84
N LYS A 24 -14.24 9.70 -15.17
CA LYS A 24 -13.37 8.87 -16.03
C LYS A 24 -12.00 9.51 -16.34
N LEU A 25 -11.92 10.84 -16.30
CA LEU A 25 -10.71 11.59 -16.64
C LEU A 25 -9.98 12.09 -15.39
N TRP A 26 -8.67 12.29 -15.51
CA TRP A 26 -7.85 12.91 -14.47
C TRP A 26 -8.29 14.35 -14.23
N ARG A 27 -8.55 14.70 -12.98
CA ARG A 27 -8.71 16.09 -12.56
C ARG A 27 -7.35 16.78 -12.51
N LEU A 28 -7.36 18.10 -12.59
CA LEU A 28 -6.15 18.90 -12.44
C LEU A 28 -5.47 18.59 -11.11
N GLY A 29 -4.19 18.24 -11.16
CA GLY A 29 -3.39 17.87 -9.98
C GLY A 29 -3.61 16.46 -9.42
N GLU A 30 -4.74 15.80 -9.68
CA GLU A 30 -5.04 14.44 -9.16
C GLU A 30 -3.96 13.44 -9.55
N ARG A 31 -3.68 13.35 -10.85
CA ARG A 31 -2.67 12.44 -11.40
C ARG A 31 -1.28 12.71 -10.84
N LYS A 32 -0.91 13.99 -10.67
CA LYS A 32 0.39 14.41 -10.13
C LYS A 32 0.51 14.03 -8.66
N ARG A 33 -0.52 14.30 -7.85
CA ARG A 33 -0.59 13.90 -6.43
C ARG A 33 -0.45 12.39 -6.29
N LEU A 34 -1.23 11.63 -7.08
CA LEU A 34 -1.23 10.17 -7.02
C LEU A 34 0.12 9.56 -7.44
N ARG A 35 0.79 10.14 -8.44
CA ARG A 35 2.15 9.71 -8.80
C ARG A 35 3.13 9.80 -7.63
N GLU A 36 3.03 10.85 -6.82
CA GLU A 36 3.92 10.98 -5.67
C GLU A 36 3.52 10.06 -4.51
N GLU A 37 2.23 9.78 -4.33
CA GLU A 37 1.76 8.77 -3.39
C GLU A 37 2.23 7.36 -3.78
N VAL A 38 2.13 7.00 -5.06
CA VAL A 38 2.64 5.72 -5.58
C VAL A 38 4.15 5.62 -5.47
N PHE A 39 4.88 6.70 -5.74
CA PHE A 39 6.33 6.75 -5.52
C PHE A 39 6.65 6.48 -4.05
N PHE A 40 5.95 7.11 -3.12
CA PHE A 40 6.11 6.85 -1.69
C PHE A 40 5.79 5.40 -1.31
N TRP A 41 4.75 4.79 -1.88
CA TRP A 41 4.43 3.38 -1.64
C TRP A 41 5.54 2.44 -2.13
N LYS A 42 6.21 2.76 -3.25
CA LYS A 42 7.38 2.01 -3.71
C LYS A 42 8.56 2.17 -2.74
N MET A 43 8.81 3.40 -2.25
CA MET A 43 9.83 3.64 -1.21
C MET A 43 9.56 2.87 0.08
N ILE A 44 8.30 2.71 0.49
CA ILE A 44 7.94 1.87 1.64
C ILE A 44 8.45 0.43 1.47
N LEU A 45 8.34 -0.16 0.28
CA LEU A 45 8.85 -1.52 0.01
C LEU A 45 10.38 -1.60 0.10
N GLU A 46 11.07 -0.56 -0.35
CA GLU A 46 12.52 -0.45 -0.22
C GLU A 46 12.94 -0.34 1.24
N PHE A 47 12.25 0.47 2.04
CA PHE A 47 12.49 0.58 3.48
C PHE A 47 12.24 -0.74 4.20
N ILE A 48 11.16 -1.46 3.86
CA ILE A 48 10.93 -2.81 4.40
C ILE A 48 12.10 -3.73 4.08
N THR A 49 12.60 -3.71 2.85
CA THR A 49 13.74 -4.53 2.43
C THR A 49 15.01 -4.16 3.21
N ALA A 50 15.25 -2.88 3.45
CA ALA A 50 16.38 -2.40 4.24
C ALA A 50 16.28 -2.86 5.71
N GLU A 51 15.10 -2.75 6.31
CA GLU A 51 14.79 -3.17 7.68
C GLU A 51 14.96 -4.68 7.89
N GLU A 52 14.55 -5.48 6.88
CA GLU A 52 14.79 -6.92 6.86
C GLU A 52 16.28 -7.28 6.84
N ASN A 53 17.11 -6.40 6.27
CA ASN A 53 18.57 -6.53 6.24
C ASN A 53 19.26 -5.83 7.43
N GLY A 54 18.50 -5.41 8.45
CA GLY A 54 19.04 -4.82 9.68
C GLY A 54 19.32 -3.32 9.62
N ILE A 55 18.84 -2.61 8.58
CA ILE A 55 19.00 -1.17 8.42
C ILE A 55 17.70 -0.46 8.86
N ASP A 56 17.74 0.24 9.98
CA ASP A 56 16.62 1.07 10.45
C ASP A 56 16.32 2.20 9.45
N SER A 57 15.09 2.22 8.94
CA SER A 57 14.58 3.19 7.97
C SER A 57 13.42 4.01 8.51
N SER A 58 13.10 3.87 9.80
CA SER A 58 11.92 4.47 10.44
C SER A 58 11.91 5.99 10.32
N ASP A 59 13.00 6.67 10.68
CA ASP A 59 13.06 8.14 10.60
C ASP A 59 12.96 8.65 9.17
N ARG A 60 13.64 7.99 8.21
CA ARG A 60 13.55 8.35 6.78
C ARG A 60 12.13 8.20 6.25
N LEU A 61 11.41 7.14 6.65
CA LEU A 61 10.00 6.95 6.30
C LEU A 61 9.14 8.10 6.80
N PHE A 62 9.25 8.45 8.09
CA PHE A 62 8.40 9.47 8.70
C PHE A 62 8.72 10.88 8.20
N GLU A 63 9.99 11.21 7.94
CA GLU A 63 10.38 12.47 7.29
C GLU A 63 9.77 12.60 5.89
N LEU A 64 9.81 11.52 5.10
CA LEU A 64 9.21 11.48 3.77
C LEU A 64 7.69 11.70 3.85
N LEU A 65 7.03 11.03 4.80
CA LEU A 65 5.60 11.14 5.05
C LEU A 65 5.20 12.57 5.46
N GLU A 66 5.96 13.19 6.37
CA GLU A 66 5.75 14.59 6.78
C GLU A 66 5.86 15.56 5.60
N ARG A 67 6.89 15.40 4.78
CA ARG A 67 7.11 16.23 3.59
C ARG A 67 5.94 16.13 2.62
N MET A 68 5.43 14.93 2.41
CA MET A 68 4.24 14.71 1.58
C MET A 68 2.98 15.36 2.17
N CYS A 69 2.75 15.20 3.48
CA CYS A 69 1.64 15.84 4.18
C CYS A 69 1.69 17.37 4.09
N LYS A 70 2.88 17.98 4.18
CA LYS A 70 3.08 19.43 4.01
C LYS A 70 2.74 19.88 2.59
N LYS A 71 3.15 19.12 1.56
CA LYS A 71 2.96 19.46 0.15
C LYS A 71 1.52 19.29 -0.36
N TYR A 72 0.84 18.21 0.04
CA TYR A 72 -0.44 17.80 -0.55
C TYR A 72 -1.61 17.71 0.44
N ASN A 73 -1.38 17.97 1.73
CA ASN A 73 -2.40 17.92 2.78
C ASN A 73 -3.16 16.58 2.85
N PHE A 74 -2.44 15.46 2.96
CA PHE A 74 -3.04 14.13 3.13
C PHE A 74 -3.55 13.90 4.57
N PRO A 75 -4.87 13.94 4.85
CA PRO A 75 -5.38 13.87 6.22
C PRO A 75 -5.20 12.48 6.84
N ASN A 76 -5.31 11.42 6.03
CA ASN A 76 -5.06 10.04 6.41
C ASN A 76 -3.64 9.83 6.95
N TYR A 77 -2.64 10.43 6.30
CA TYR A 77 -1.25 10.37 6.74
C TYR A 77 -0.93 11.31 7.90
N LYS A 78 -1.62 12.45 8.01
CA LYS A 78 -1.52 13.29 9.21
C LYS A 78 -1.93 12.53 10.48
N ARG A 79 -2.95 11.66 10.40
CA ARG A 79 -3.35 10.78 11.51
C ARG A 79 -2.27 9.74 11.85
N VAL A 80 -1.57 9.21 10.85
CA VAL A 80 -0.42 8.33 11.05
C VAL A 80 0.69 9.05 11.82
N LEU A 81 1.02 10.28 11.41
CA LEU A 81 2.08 11.08 12.06
C LEU A 81 1.78 11.34 13.55
N GLN A 82 0.53 11.62 13.89
CA GLN A 82 0.08 11.77 15.29
C GLN A 82 0.27 10.50 16.14
N LYS A 83 0.47 9.35 15.49
CA LYS A 83 0.60 8.03 16.10
C LYS A 83 1.98 7.41 15.88
N LYS A 84 2.99 8.18 15.42
CA LYS A 84 4.37 7.69 15.18
C LYS A 84 4.91 6.89 16.36
N SER A 85 4.84 7.45 17.58
CA SER A 85 5.39 6.81 18.78
C SER A 85 4.69 5.49 19.10
N GLU A 86 3.37 5.41 18.97
CA GLU A 86 2.60 4.19 19.15
C GLU A 86 2.96 3.16 18.07
N MET A 87 3.12 3.57 16.81
CA MET A 87 3.46 2.66 15.71
C MET A 87 4.87 2.08 15.83
N VAL A 88 5.87 2.87 16.23
CA VAL A 88 7.28 2.43 16.34
C VAL A 88 7.53 1.61 17.60
N ASN A 89 6.88 1.95 18.71
CA ASN A 89 7.14 1.28 20.01
C ASN A 89 6.28 0.04 20.26
N ASP A 90 5.29 -0.24 19.41
CA ASP A 90 4.40 -1.37 19.62
C ASP A 90 5.11 -2.69 19.27
N LYS A 91 5.50 -3.42 20.32
CA LYS A 91 6.31 -4.65 20.25
C LYS A 91 5.57 -5.89 19.78
N LEU A 92 4.31 -5.76 19.34
CA LEU A 92 3.51 -6.91 18.95
C LEU A 92 4.00 -7.51 17.62
N LEU A 93 4.73 -8.62 17.73
CA LEU A 93 5.28 -9.36 16.60
C LEU A 93 4.16 -10.14 15.89
N PHE A 94 3.75 -9.65 14.72
CA PHE A 94 2.90 -10.40 13.81
C PHE A 94 3.75 -11.20 12.82
N ARG A 95 3.46 -12.50 12.67
CA ARG A 95 4.18 -13.38 11.75
C ARG A 95 3.21 -14.03 10.78
N ILE A 96 3.49 -13.86 9.50
CA ILE A 96 2.88 -14.58 8.37
C ILE A 96 3.83 -15.71 7.94
N LYS A 97 3.31 -16.76 7.30
CA LYS A 97 4.15 -17.80 6.70
C LYS A 97 5.06 -17.20 5.63
N LYS A 98 6.32 -17.63 5.57
CA LYS A 98 7.32 -16.97 4.72
C LYS A 98 6.96 -17.06 3.23
N GLU A 99 6.37 -18.17 2.80
CA GLU A 99 5.94 -18.36 1.41
C GLU A 99 4.79 -17.42 1.03
N GLU A 100 3.84 -17.22 1.94
CA GLU A 100 2.72 -16.28 1.76
C GLU A 100 3.23 -14.84 1.76
N GLU A 101 4.17 -14.52 2.65
CA GLU A 101 4.83 -13.22 2.72
C GLU A 101 5.47 -12.84 1.39
N ILE A 102 6.28 -13.75 0.82
CA ILE A 102 6.98 -13.55 -0.45
C ILE A 102 5.97 -13.33 -1.57
N LYS A 103 4.94 -14.18 -1.67
CA LYS A 103 3.90 -14.05 -2.69
C LYS A 103 3.19 -12.70 -2.62
N VAL A 104 2.75 -12.30 -1.42
CA VAL A 104 2.05 -11.02 -1.21
C VAL A 104 2.95 -9.84 -1.56
N LYS A 105 4.22 -9.85 -1.14
CA LYS A 105 5.20 -8.80 -1.48
C LYS A 105 5.41 -8.67 -2.98
N LEU A 106 5.63 -9.79 -3.67
CA LEU A 106 5.81 -9.80 -5.12
C LEU A 106 4.59 -9.24 -5.84
N PHE A 107 3.39 -9.63 -5.40
CA PHE A 107 2.17 -9.15 -6.03
C PHE A 107 1.92 -7.66 -5.78
N ILE A 108 2.16 -7.17 -4.56
CA ILE A 108 2.11 -5.73 -4.24
C ILE A 108 3.08 -4.95 -5.15
N SER A 109 4.33 -5.41 -5.27
CA SER A 109 5.36 -4.75 -6.08
C SER A 109 4.98 -4.70 -7.57
N ARG A 110 4.46 -5.81 -8.10
CA ARG A 110 3.97 -5.89 -9.49
C ARG A 110 2.83 -4.90 -9.74
N LEU A 111 1.82 -4.88 -8.87
CA LEU A 111 0.68 -3.97 -9.00
C LEU A 111 1.09 -2.50 -8.89
N LEU A 112 1.99 -2.14 -7.97
CA LEU A 112 2.51 -0.77 -7.86
C LEU A 112 3.27 -0.34 -9.12
N SER A 113 4.02 -1.26 -9.74
CA SER A 113 4.72 -1.00 -11.00
C SER A 113 3.74 -0.76 -12.15
N ASP A 114 2.68 -1.57 -12.26
CA ASP A 114 1.65 -1.38 -13.29
C ASP A 114 0.82 -0.12 -13.06
N ILE A 115 0.56 0.26 -11.79
CA ILE A 115 -0.07 1.54 -11.45
C ILE A 115 0.80 2.69 -11.95
N ASP A 116 2.11 2.67 -11.66
CA ASP A 116 3.05 3.69 -12.10
C ASP A 116 3.07 3.83 -13.64
N ILE A 117 3.12 2.70 -14.37
CA ILE A 117 3.02 2.71 -15.84
C ILE A 117 1.71 3.35 -16.32
N ASN A 118 0.58 2.96 -15.74
CA ASN A 118 -0.72 3.49 -16.16
C ASN A 118 -0.92 4.96 -15.76
N LEU A 119 -0.26 5.42 -14.70
CA LEU A 119 -0.17 6.84 -14.36
C LEU A 119 0.62 7.66 -15.37
N HIS A 120 1.33 7.05 -16.33
CA HIS A 120 1.95 7.74 -17.46
C HIS A 120 1.07 7.76 -18.73
N ARG A 121 -0.04 7.00 -18.77
CA ARG A 121 -0.98 6.95 -19.90
C ARG A 121 -2.07 8.01 -19.80
N PHE A 122 -2.46 8.60 -20.95
CA PHE A 122 -3.49 9.64 -21.02
C PHE A 122 -4.86 9.18 -20.46
N ARG A 123 -5.29 7.97 -20.83
CA ARG A 123 -6.55 7.34 -20.35
C ARG A 123 -6.32 6.25 -19.29
N GLY A 124 -5.22 6.30 -18.55
CA GLY A 124 -4.86 5.26 -17.57
C GLY A 124 -5.68 5.26 -16.27
N LYS A 125 -6.57 6.24 -16.05
CA LYS A 125 -7.26 6.43 -14.76
C LYS A 125 -8.08 5.22 -14.33
N GLU A 126 -8.93 4.70 -15.20
CA GLU A 126 -9.78 3.55 -14.87
C GLU A 126 -8.93 2.33 -14.48
N GLU A 127 -7.85 2.08 -15.22
CA GLU A 127 -6.94 0.97 -14.95
C GLU A 127 -6.20 1.16 -13.62
N VAL A 128 -5.71 2.38 -13.33
CA VAL A 128 -5.09 2.70 -12.03
C VAL A 128 -6.04 2.40 -10.87
N TYR A 129 -7.30 2.85 -10.94
CA TYR A 129 -8.26 2.62 -9.86
C TYR A 129 -8.69 1.16 -9.75
N ARG A 130 -8.73 0.41 -10.86
CA ARG A 130 -8.91 -1.05 -10.83
C ARG A 130 -7.73 -1.72 -10.11
N LEU A 131 -6.49 -1.38 -10.45
CA LEU A 131 -5.29 -1.92 -9.80
C LEU A 131 -5.22 -1.56 -8.30
N LEU A 132 -5.63 -0.33 -7.92
CA LEU A 132 -5.78 0.04 -6.50
C LEU A 132 -6.82 -0.83 -5.77
N ALA A 133 -7.88 -1.26 -6.46
CA ALA A 133 -8.86 -2.18 -5.90
C ALA A 133 -8.29 -3.57 -5.67
N LEU A 134 -7.50 -4.11 -6.61
CA LEU A 134 -6.77 -5.37 -6.44
C LEU A 134 -5.82 -5.30 -5.23
N LEU A 135 -5.11 -4.17 -5.10
CA LEU A 135 -4.09 -3.97 -4.08
C LEU A 135 -4.65 -3.79 -2.65
N HIS A 136 -5.91 -3.37 -2.52
CA HIS A 136 -6.53 -2.89 -1.27
C HIS A 136 -6.28 -3.75 -0.02
N ASN A 137 -6.39 -5.06 -0.16
CA ASN A 137 -6.32 -5.99 0.96
C ASN A 137 -4.92 -6.61 1.13
N LEU A 138 -4.07 -6.59 0.11
CA LEU A 138 -2.77 -7.27 0.15
C LEU A 138 -1.88 -6.79 1.32
N PRO A 139 -1.71 -5.48 1.59
CA PRO A 139 -0.93 -5.04 2.74
C PRO A 139 -1.55 -5.46 4.10
N LYS A 140 -2.87 -5.68 4.18
CA LYS A 140 -3.54 -6.08 5.44
C LYS A 140 -3.13 -7.46 5.93
N VAL A 141 -2.65 -8.31 5.02
CA VAL A 141 -2.14 -9.64 5.36
C VAL A 141 -0.83 -9.54 6.15
N MET A 142 -0.14 -8.39 6.08
CA MET A 142 1.23 -8.22 6.57
C MET A 142 1.32 -7.53 7.95
N TYR A 143 0.18 -7.18 8.55
CA TYR A 143 0.13 -6.60 9.89
C TYR A 143 -1.03 -7.17 10.71
N GLY A 144 -0.76 -7.49 11.96
CA GLY A 144 -1.74 -8.11 12.87
C GLY A 144 -2.61 -7.13 13.64
N LYS A 145 -2.27 -5.84 13.59
CA LYS A 145 -2.92 -4.78 14.38
C LYS A 145 -2.98 -3.49 13.59
N ASN A 146 -3.94 -2.64 13.92
CA ASN A 146 -4.03 -1.31 13.33
C ASN A 146 -4.12 -0.26 14.44
N VAL A 147 -3.02 0.45 14.68
CA VAL A 147 -2.96 1.56 15.65
C VAL A 147 -4.04 2.64 15.42
N LEU A 148 -4.54 2.79 14.18
CA LEU A 148 -5.61 3.74 13.86
C LEU A 148 -7.03 3.15 13.96
N ASN A 149 -7.16 1.82 14.11
CA ASN A 149 -8.43 1.13 14.21
C ASN A 149 -8.31 -0.10 15.13
N LYS A 150 -8.78 0.06 16.38
CA LYS A 150 -8.72 -1.00 17.40
C LYS A 150 -9.59 -2.21 17.06
N ASP A 151 -10.62 -2.04 16.24
CA ASP A 151 -11.52 -3.12 15.80
C ASP A 151 -10.99 -3.86 14.56
N PHE A 152 -9.75 -3.58 14.15
CA PHE A 152 -9.12 -4.24 13.02
C PHE A 152 -9.01 -5.75 13.25
N ARG A 153 -9.44 -6.50 12.23
CA ARG A 153 -9.25 -7.95 12.17
C ARG A 153 -8.23 -8.27 11.08
N PRO A 154 -7.18 -9.05 11.39
CA PRO A 154 -6.30 -9.59 10.37
C PRO A 154 -7.08 -10.36 9.32
N ILE A 155 -6.63 -10.31 8.07
CA ILE A 155 -7.23 -11.07 6.99
C ILE A 155 -6.26 -12.17 6.56
N SER A 156 -6.79 -13.30 6.10
CA SER A 156 -5.94 -14.36 5.57
C SER A 156 -5.40 -14.00 4.18
N CYS A 157 -4.25 -14.59 3.83
CA CYS A 157 -3.68 -14.51 2.50
C CYS A 157 -4.71 -14.93 1.43
N ARG A 158 -5.39 -16.07 1.65
CA ARG A 158 -6.45 -16.59 0.78
C ARG A 158 -7.56 -15.57 0.53
N ASP A 159 -8.06 -14.91 1.58
CA ASP A 159 -9.16 -13.96 1.46
C ASP A 159 -8.72 -12.68 0.73
N ALA A 160 -7.48 -12.24 0.94
CA ALA A 160 -6.90 -11.10 0.22
C ALA A 160 -6.78 -11.38 -1.29
N PHE A 161 -6.25 -12.55 -1.67
CA PHE A 161 -6.16 -12.97 -3.07
C PHE A 161 -7.53 -13.21 -3.71
N SER A 162 -8.47 -13.81 -2.98
CA SER A 162 -9.86 -13.98 -3.44
C SER A 162 -10.53 -12.63 -3.73
N TYR A 163 -10.36 -11.65 -2.82
CA TYR A 163 -10.83 -10.28 -3.02
C TYR A 163 -10.22 -9.66 -4.27
N ALA A 164 -8.90 -9.74 -4.45
CA ALA A 164 -8.21 -9.20 -5.62
C ALA A 164 -8.72 -9.83 -6.93
N ARG A 165 -8.92 -11.15 -6.94
CA ARG A 165 -9.45 -11.89 -8.10
C ARG A 165 -10.85 -11.42 -8.53
N GLY A 166 -11.67 -10.98 -7.58
CA GLY A 166 -13.00 -10.44 -7.84
C GLY A 166 -12.99 -9.17 -8.71
N TYR A 167 -11.88 -8.43 -8.73
CA TYR A 167 -11.72 -7.22 -9.56
C TYR A 167 -10.98 -7.47 -10.88
N MET A 168 -10.55 -8.71 -11.14
CA MET A 168 -9.82 -9.08 -12.36
C MET A 168 -10.76 -9.56 -13.46
N ASN A 169 -10.57 -9.01 -14.67
CA ASN A 169 -11.09 -9.62 -15.90
C ASN A 169 -10.21 -10.81 -16.33
N ASN A 170 -10.63 -11.57 -17.34
CA ASN A 170 -9.91 -12.77 -17.79
C ASN A 170 -8.47 -12.47 -18.22
N LYS A 171 -8.23 -11.35 -18.90
CA LYS A 171 -6.87 -10.95 -19.31
C LYS A 171 -5.96 -10.73 -18.11
N MET A 172 -6.44 -10.00 -17.09
CA MET A 172 -5.68 -9.76 -15.86
C MET A 172 -5.41 -11.04 -15.07
N ARG A 173 -6.35 -12.00 -15.08
CA ARG A 173 -6.16 -13.29 -14.41
C ARG A 173 -5.02 -14.09 -15.02
N GLU A 174 -4.86 -14.04 -16.34
CA GLU A 174 -3.73 -14.66 -17.02
C GLU A 174 -2.44 -13.88 -16.76
N GLU A 175 -2.48 -12.54 -16.85
CA GLU A 175 -1.31 -11.68 -16.63
C GLU A 175 -0.74 -11.80 -15.20
N TYR A 176 -1.59 -11.94 -14.19
CA TYR A 176 -1.17 -12.00 -12.78
C TYR A 176 -1.11 -13.41 -12.20
N LYS A 177 -1.31 -14.46 -13.02
CA LYS A 177 -1.40 -15.86 -12.56
C LYS A 177 -0.18 -16.31 -11.75
N GLU A 178 1.02 -15.87 -12.12
CA GLU A 178 2.26 -16.25 -11.45
C GLU A 178 2.46 -15.59 -10.08
N TYR A 179 1.71 -14.52 -9.79
CA TYR A 179 1.81 -13.76 -8.54
C TYR A 179 0.75 -14.16 -7.50
N MET A 180 -0.17 -15.07 -7.83
CA MET A 180 -1.28 -15.54 -6.97
C MET A 180 -1.14 -17.04 -6.66
#